data_AF-A0A0Q4H3P9-F1
#
_entry.id   AF-A0A0Q4H3P9-F1
#
_cell.length_a   1.000
_cell.length_b   1.000
_cell.length_c   1.000
_cell.angle_alpha   90.00
_cell.angle_beta   90.00
_cell.angle_gamma   90.00
#
_symmetry.space_group_name_H-M   'P 1'
#
loop_
_entity.id
_entity.type
_entity.pdbx_description
1 polymer ?
#
loop_
_entity_poly.entity_id
_entity_poly.type
_entity_poly.pdbx_seq_one_letter_code
_entity_poly.pdbx_strand_id
1 'polypeptide(L)'
;MVDRIDSVLPQTQCTRCGYPDCRGYAQAIADGAAGIDRCPPGGTEGIARLAAVTGLPVTALDPAYGQEGPRQLAVIDESWCIGCTLCLDACPTDAILGRNKRMHTVVPAHCTGCELCVPACPVDCIAMVPVTGTAVGWDAWSSAQAAVALERYRQHKQRSTSKGRDNDTAGRTPPAGKERTDQAGPAAAVASDGMAAAKQPALPIDPKRAMIEAAMRRARALRG
;
A
#
# COMPACT_ATOMS: atom_id res chain seq x y z
N MET A 1 15.46 -17.04 12.75
CA MET A 1 14.04 -17.39 13.02
C MET A 1 13.12 -16.70 12.01
N VAL A 2 13.15 -15.37 11.93
CA VAL A 2 12.33 -14.53 11.02
C VAL A 2 12.24 -15.09 9.59
N ASP A 3 13.38 -15.40 8.94
CA ASP A 3 13.35 -15.89 7.56
C ASP A 3 12.64 -17.25 7.39
N ARG A 4 12.67 -18.12 8.42
CA ARG A 4 11.94 -19.40 8.43
C ARG A 4 10.43 -19.20 8.58
N ILE A 5 10.03 -18.16 9.31
CA ILE A 5 8.62 -17.80 9.48
C ILE A 5 8.11 -17.14 8.19
N ASP A 6 8.87 -16.18 7.65
CA ASP A 6 8.55 -15.50 6.40
C ASP A 6 8.36 -16.50 5.26
N SER A 7 9.23 -17.51 5.15
CA SER A 7 9.15 -18.50 4.06
C SER A 7 7.90 -19.39 4.08
N VAL A 8 7.18 -19.48 5.20
CA VAL A 8 5.94 -20.27 5.31
C VAL A 8 4.67 -19.43 5.32
N LEU A 9 4.78 -18.10 5.19
CA LEU A 9 3.64 -17.21 5.02
C LEU A 9 3.11 -17.23 3.58
N PRO A 10 1.83 -16.87 3.34
CA PRO A 10 1.24 -16.87 2.00
C PRO A 10 1.77 -15.73 1.10
N GLN A 11 2.55 -14.79 1.64
CA GLN A 11 3.21 -13.72 0.87
C GLN A 11 2.26 -12.82 0.07
N THR A 12 1.02 -12.64 0.55
CA THR A 12 0.01 -11.78 -0.09
C THR A 12 0.27 -10.29 0.12
N GLN A 13 1.02 -9.92 1.16
CA GLN A 13 1.32 -8.53 1.57
C GLN A 13 0.06 -7.69 1.89
N CYS A 14 -1.01 -8.33 2.37
CA CYS A 14 -2.32 -7.69 2.56
C CYS A 14 -2.49 -6.85 3.83
N THR A 15 -1.50 -6.84 4.73
CA THR A 15 -1.50 -6.10 6.01
C THR A 15 -2.66 -6.40 6.98
N ARG A 16 -3.51 -7.40 6.70
CA ARG A 16 -4.67 -7.75 7.55
C ARG A 16 -4.29 -8.13 8.98
N CYS A 17 -3.10 -8.68 9.18
CA CYS A 17 -2.55 -9.01 10.49
C CYS A 17 -2.13 -7.79 11.33
N GLY A 18 -2.23 -6.57 10.79
CA GLY A 18 -1.82 -5.32 11.45
C GLY A 18 -0.34 -4.94 11.25
N TYR A 19 0.41 -5.70 10.44
CA TYR A 19 1.81 -5.44 10.13
C TYR A 19 1.99 -4.95 8.68
N PRO A 20 3.05 -4.17 8.38
CA PRO A 20 3.20 -3.51 7.08
C PRO A 20 3.39 -4.48 5.91
N ASP A 21 3.94 -5.67 6.15
CA ASP A 21 4.12 -6.73 5.16
C ASP A 21 4.26 -8.10 5.85
N CYS A 22 4.35 -9.17 5.06
CA CYS A 22 4.51 -10.54 5.59
C CYS A 22 5.79 -10.67 6.43
N ARG A 23 6.88 -10.01 6.04
CA ARG A 23 8.13 -10.02 6.81
C ARG A 23 7.99 -9.31 8.15
N GLY A 24 7.25 -8.20 8.21
CA GLY A 24 6.93 -7.48 9.45
C GLY A 24 6.14 -8.35 10.42
N TYR A 25 5.18 -9.13 9.91
CA TYR A 25 4.47 -10.10 10.73
C TYR A 25 5.37 -11.23 11.19
N ALA A 26 6.23 -11.76 10.30
CA ALA A 26 7.20 -12.79 10.65
C ALA A 26 8.18 -12.34 11.76
N GLN A 27 8.61 -11.08 11.71
CA GLN A 27 9.44 -10.47 12.75
C GLN A 27 8.68 -10.40 14.08
N ALA A 28 7.44 -9.92 14.07
CA ALA A 28 6.63 -9.82 15.28
C ALA A 28 6.35 -11.18 15.94
N ILE A 29 6.16 -12.24 15.16
CA ILE A 29 6.07 -13.61 15.69
C ILE A 29 7.41 -14.03 16.32
N ALA A 30 8.52 -13.82 15.61
CA ALA A 30 9.85 -14.19 16.11
C ALA A 30 10.21 -13.48 17.43
N ASP A 31 9.75 -12.23 17.60
CA ASP A 31 9.97 -11.42 18.79
C ASP A 31 8.93 -11.68 19.90
N GLY A 32 7.94 -12.55 19.66
CA GLY A 32 6.85 -12.82 20.60
C GLY A 32 5.83 -11.69 20.76
N ALA A 33 5.87 -10.67 19.89
CA ALA A 33 4.94 -9.54 19.89
C ALA A 33 3.59 -9.86 19.22
N ALA A 34 3.50 -10.97 18.47
CA ALA A 34 2.27 -11.44 17.85
C ALA A 34 2.12 -12.97 17.93
N GLY A 35 0.86 -13.42 17.98
CA GLY A 35 0.51 -14.83 17.79
C GLY A 35 0.60 -15.26 16.32
N ILE A 36 0.52 -16.58 16.09
CA ILE A 36 0.58 -17.21 14.75
C ILE A 36 -0.79 -17.28 14.05
N ASP A 37 -1.83 -16.74 14.67
CA ASP A 37 -3.25 -16.86 14.35
C ASP A 37 -3.86 -15.61 13.69
N ARG A 38 -3.04 -14.69 13.18
CA ARG A 38 -3.50 -13.39 12.66
C ARG A 38 -3.53 -13.28 11.15
N CYS A 39 -3.32 -14.37 10.41
CA CYS A 39 -3.19 -14.35 8.94
C CYS A 39 -4.35 -15.06 8.24
N PRO A 40 -5.46 -14.37 7.92
CA PRO A 40 -6.60 -14.99 7.23
C PRO A 40 -6.26 -15.63 5.87
N PRO A 41 -5.39 -15.05 5.01
CA PRO A 41 -4.99 -15.73 3.77
C PRO A 41 -4.16 -16.99 3.99
N GLY A 42 -3.48 -17.10 5.14
CA GLY A 42 -2.77 -18.32 5.53
C GLY A 42 -3.73 -19.38 6.06
N GLY A 43 -4.81 -18.95 6.71
CA GLY A 43 -5.88 -19.82 7.17
C GLY A 43 -5.41 -20.88 8.17
N THR A 44 -6.21 -21.93 8.31
CA THR A 44 -5.94 -23.03 9.25
C THR A 44 -4.59 -23.70 8.98
N GLU A 45 -4.29 -24.01 7.72
CA GLU A 45 -3.02 -24.63 7.35
C GLU A 45 -1.83 -23.68 7.55
N GLY A 46 -1.98 -22.39 7.30
CA GLY A 46 -0.95 -21.39 7.57
C GLY A 46 -0.55 -21.36 9.05
N ILE A 47 -1.53 -21.44 9.95
CA ILE A 47 -1.27 -21.53 11.41
C ILE A 47 -0.50 -22.83 11.72
N ALA A 48 -0.89 -23.96 11.14
CA ALA A 48 -0.18 -25.22 11.33
C ALA A 48 1.29 -25.16 10.84
N ARG A 49 1.53 -24.54 9.68
CA ARG A 49 2.89 -24.31 9.15
C ARG A 49 3.72 -23.41 10.08
N LEU A 50 3.12 -22.34 10.59
CA LEU A 50 3.78 -21.44 11.54
C LEU A 50 4.08 -22.13 12.88
N ALA A 51 3.15 -22.92 13.41
CA ALA A 51 3.33 -23.73 14.61
C ALA A 51 4.52 -24.70 14.45
N ALA A 52 4.62 -25.38 13.31
CA ALA A 52 5.73 -26.29 13.02
C ALA A 52 7.10 -25.58 12.99
N VAL A 53 7.15 -24.31 12.56
CA VAL A 53 8.39 -23.52 12.52
C VAL A 53 8.76 -22.94 13.88
N THR A 54 7.76 -22.46 14.63
CA THR A 54 7.94 -21.69 15.88
C THR A 54 7.93 -22.55 17.14
N GLY A 55 7.33 -23.74 17.09
CA GLY A 55 7.09 -24.60 18.25
C GLY A 55 5.88 -24.16 19.10
N LEU A 56 5.13 -23.14 18.67
CA LEU A 56 3.92 -22.70 19.34
C LEU A 56 2.76 -23.69 19.11
N PRO A 57 1.80 -23.80 20.04
CA PRO A 57 0.63 -24.66 19.85
C PRO A 57 -0.23 -24.16 18.69
N VAL A 58 -0.83 -25.08 17.94
CA VAL A 58 -1.81 -24.75 16.91
C VAL A 58 -3.06 -24.19 17.57
N THR A 59 -3.49 -23.00 17.13
CA THR A 59 -4.72 -22.33 17.58
C THR A 59 -5.66 -22.08 16.40
N ALA A 60 -6.89 -21.64 16.67
CA ALA A 60 -7.79 -21.18 15.62
C ALA A 60 -7.39 -19.79 15.14
N LEU A 61 -7.75 -19.44 13.89
CA LEU A 61 -7.59 -18.09 13.36
C LEU A 61 -8.36 -17.09 14.23
N ASP A 62 -7.70 -16.00 14.62
CA ASP A 62 -8.33 -14.94 15.39
C ASP A 62 -9.26 -14.13 14.47
N PRO A 63 -10.60 -14.15 14.73
CA PRO A 63 -11.58 -13.48 13.88
C PRO A 63 -11.42 -11.96 13.85
N ALA A 64 -10.69 -11.36 14.80
CA ALA A 64 -10.39 -9.92 14.79
C ALA A 64 -9.57 -9.49 13.57
N TYR A 65 -8.80 -10.41 12.97
CA TYR A 65 -7.98 -10.13 11.79
C TYR A 65 -8.65 -10.53 10.47
N GLY A 66 -9.82 -11.16 10.54
CA GLY A 66 -10.62 -11.58 9.40
C GLY A 66 -10.92 -13.07 9.38
N GLN A 67 -11.52 -13.54 8.29
CA GLN A 67 -11.91 -14.93 8.09
C GLN A 67 -11.11 -15.56 6.96
N GLU A 68 -10.85 -16.86 7.08
CA GLU A 68 -10.39 -17.67 5.96
C GLU A 68 -11.50 -17.76 4.91
N GLY A 69 -11.16 -17.55 3.64
CA GLY A 69 -12.16 -17.49 2.58
C GLY A 69 -11.56 -17.62 1.18
N PRO A 70 -12.42 -17.67 0.15
CA PRO A 70 -11.97 -17.82 -1.22
C PRO A 70 -11.09 -16.67 -1.65
N ARG A 71 -10.07 -16.97 -2.46
CA ARG A 71 -9.19 -15.95 -2.99
C ARG A 71 -9.95 -15.04 -3.96
N GLN A 72 -9.69 -13.76 -3.80
CA GLN A 72 -10.26 -12.70 -4.63
C GLN A 72 -9.20 -12.17 -5.61
N LEU A 73 -9.65 -11.74 -6.79
CA LEU A 73 -8.85 -10.94 -7.71
C LEU A 73 -9.45 -9.56 -7.87
N ALA A 74 -8.57 -8.55 -7.97
CA ALA A 74 -8.99 -7.22 -8.35
C ALA A 74 -9.42 -7.21 -9.82
N VAL A 75 -10.53 -6.53 -10.10
CA VAL A 75 -11.03 -6.24 -11.45
C VAL A 75 -11.26 -4.74 -11.53
N ILE A 76 -10.72 -4.10 -12.57
CA ILE A 76 -10.87 -2.66 -12.80
C ILE A 76 -11.93 -2.47 -13.89
N ASP A 77 -12.97 -1.69 -13.59
CA ASP A 77 -13.93 -1.26 -14.62
C ASP A 77 -13.29 -0.16 -15.48
N GLU A 78 -12.98 -0.49 -16.73
CA GLU A 78 -12.32 0.45 -17.64
C GLU A 78 -13.15 1.69 -17.97
N SER A 79 -14.48 1.60 -17.84
CA SER A 79 -15.41 2.71 -18.12
C SER A 79 -15.26 3.85 -17.11
N TRP A 80 -14.80 3.54 -15.90
CA TRP A 80 -14.63 4.49 -14.81
C TRP A 80 -13.17 4.82 -14.51
N CYS A 81 -12.23 4.01 -15.01
CA CYS A 81 -10.82 4.21 -14.75
C CYS A 81 -10.30 5.52 -15.37
N ILE A 82 -9.84 6.45 -14.53
CA ILE A 82 -9.34 7.77 -14.97
C ILE A 82 -7.82 7.81 -15.22
N GLY A 83 -7.12 6.68 -15.06
CA GLY A 83 -5.67 6.60 -15.28
C GLY A 83 -4.82 7.42 -14.30
N CYS A 84 -5.24 7.54 -13.03
CA CYS A 84 -4.58 8.38 -12.00
C CYS A 84 -3.27 7.81 -11.41
N THR A 85 -2.95 6.56 -11.77
CA THR A 85 -1.82 5.73 -11.32
C THR A 85 -1.71 5.41 -9.82
N LEU A 86 -2.64 5.84 -8.96
CA LEU A 86 -2.56 5.59 -7.51
C LEU A 86 -2.61 4.09 -7.16
N CYS A 87 -3.41 3.31 -7.91
CA CYS A 87 -3.48 1.86 -7.74
C CYS A 87 -2.17 1.13 -8.13
N LEU A 88 -1.34 1.71 -9.01
CA LEU A 88 -0.04 1.14 -9.37
C LEU A 88 0.91 1.26 -8.17
N ASP A 89 0.96 2.43 -7.53
CA ASP A 89 1.81 2.67 -6.35
C ASP A 89 1.35 1.82 -5.14
N ALA A 90 0.04 1.56 -5.02
CA ALA A 90 -0.52 0.74 -3.95
C ALA A 90 -0.36 -0.78 -4.17
N CYS A 91 -0.06 -1.24 -5.39
CA CYS A 91 0.00 -2.67 -5.70
C CYS A 91 1.38 -3.25 -5.35
N PRO A 92 1.51 -4.06 -4.29
CA PRO A 92 2.82 -4.51 -3.81
C PRO A 92 3.53 -5.45 -4.78
N THR A 93 2.80 -6.13 -5.67
CA THR A 93 3.36 -7.11 -6.62
C THR A 93 3.36 -6.62 -8.07
N ASP A 94 3.07 -5.34 -8.31
CA ASP A 94 2.93 -4.77 -9.66
C ASP A 94 2.00 -5.61 -10.55
N ALA A 95 0.87 -6.06 -10.00
CA ALA A 95 -0.15 -6.79 -10.73
C ALA A 95 -0.99 -5.88 -11.64
N ILE A 96 -1.00 -4.57 -11.38
CA ILE A 96 -1.76 -3.58 -12.14
C ILE A 96 -0.85 -2.96 -13.19
N LEU A 97 -1.30 -2.97 -14.44
CA LEU A 97 -0.60 -2.39 -15.59
C LEU A 97 -1.41 -1.25 -16.19
N GLY A 98 -0.69 -0.24 -16.68
CA GLY A 98 -1.22 0.80 -17.56
C GLY A 98 -0.38 2.07 -17.47
N ARG A 99 -0.94 3.21 -17.86
CA ARG A 99 -0.20 4.49 -17.94
C ARG A 99 -1.07 5.65 -17.47
N ASN A 100 -0.42 6.75 -17.10
CA ASN A 100 -1.11 7.99 -16.75
C ASN A 100 -2.06 8.41 -17.89
N LYS A 101 -3.30 8.79 -17.53
CA LYS A 101 -4.40 9.16 -18.44
C LYS A 101 -4.86 8.05 -19.40
N ARG A 102 -4.50 6.80 -19.12
CA ARG A 102 -5.01 5.60 -19.81
C ARG A 102 -5.62 4.66 -18.79
N MET A 103 -6.52 3.79 -19.25
CA MET A 103 -7.11 2.75 -18.41
C MET A 103 -6.01 1.86 -17.82
N HIS A 104 -6.30 1.25 -16.69
CA HIS A 104 -5.44 0.23 -16.10
C HIS A 104 -6.13 -1.11 -16.14
N THR A 105 -5.36 -2.18 -16.12
CA THR A 105 -5.87 -3.56 -16.07
C THR A 105 -5.06 -4.37 -15.07
N VAL A 106 -5.64 -5.47 -14.58
CA VAL A 106 -5.01 -6.38 -13.61
C VAL A 106 -4.49 -7.59 -14.37
N VAL A 107 -3.26 -8.02 -14.08
CA VAL A 107 -2.71 -9.30 -14.53
C VAL A 107 -3.05 -10.36 -13.47
N PRO A 108 -4.01 -11.27 -13.75
CA PRO A 108 -4.52 -12.22 -12.75
C PRO A 108 -3.44 -13.07 -12.08
N ALA A 109 -2.43 -13.48 -12.86
CA ALA A 109 -1.33 -14.32 -12.40
C ALA A 109 -0.46 -13.64 -11.31
N HIS A 110 -0.48 -12.31 -11.21
CA HIS A 110 0.36 -11.56 -10.28
C HIS A 110 -0.42 -10.95 -9.11
N CYS A 111 -1.75 -10.89 -9.21
CA CYS A 111 -2.60 -10.29 -8.19
C CYS A 111 -2.73 -11.23 -6.98
N THR A 112 -2.27 -10.81 -5.81
CA THR A 112 -2.34 -11.64 -4.59
C THR A 112 -3.70 -11.59 -3.89
N GLY A 113 -4.62 -10.74 -4.36
CA GLY A 113 -5.88 -10.48 -3.67
C GLY A 113 -5.71 -9.67 -2.37
N CYS A 114 -4.67 -8.82 -2.30
CA CYS A 114 -4.36 -8.03 -1.09
C CYS A 114 -5.28 -6.83 -0.84
N GLU A 115 -6.10 -6.45 -1.82
CA GLU A 115 -7.12 -5.39 -1.72
C GLU A 115 -6.58 -3.96 -1.50
N LEU A 116 -5.27 -3.77 -1.34
CA LEU A 116 -4.65 -2.46 -1.11
C LEU A 116 -4.96 -1.41 -2.21
N CYS A 117 -5.25 -1.87 -3.43
CA CYS A 117 -5.60 -1.00 -4.55
C CYS A 117 -7.03 -0.42 -4.47
N VAL A 118 -7.96 -1.09 -3.78
CA VAL A 118 -9.37 -0.67 -3.66
C VAL A 118 -9.47 0.72 -2.99
N PRO A 119 -8.97 0.93 -1.76
CA PRO A 119 -9.04 2.23 -1.12
C PRO A 119 -8.16 3.30 -1.80
N ALA A 120 -7.16 2.87 -2.59
CA ALA A 120 -6.32 3.79 -3.35
C ALA A 120 -7.03 4.38 -4.58
N CYS A 121 -8.14 3.79 -5.03
CA CYS A 121 -8.85 4.23 -6.22
C CYS A 121 -9.84 5.38 -5.89
N PRO A 122 -9.57 6.61 -6.36
CA PRO A 122 -10.39 7.77 -5.98
C PRO A 122 -11.80 7.77 -6.62
N VAL A 123 -11.98 6.98 -7.67
CA VAL A 123 -13.25 6.86 -8.42
C VAL A 123 -13.94 5.52 -8.16
N ASP A 124 -13.42 4.73 -7.23
CA ASP A 124 -14.04 3.48 -6.78
C ASP A 124 -14.46 2.58 -7.96
N CYS A 125 -13.49 2.29 -8.83
CA CYS A 125 -13.67 1.45 -10.04
C CYS A 125 -13.02 0.07 -9.91
N ILE A 126 -12.61 -0.34 -8.70
CA ILE A 126 -11.93 -1.61 -8.48
C ILE A 126 -12.81 -2.50 -7.61
N ALA A 127 -13.22 -3.65 -8.14
CA ALA A 127 -13.96 -4.67 -7.41
C ALA A 127 -13.06 -5.88 -7.09
N MET A 128 -13.39 -6.60 -6.03
CA MET A 128 -12.77 -7.86 -5.68
C MET A 128 -13.73 -9.00 -6.03
N VAL A 129 -13.27 -9.93 -6.87
CA VAL A 129 -14.09 -11.02 -7.40
C VAL A 129 -13.53 -12.37 -6.95
N PRO A 130 -14.34 -13.28 -6.37
CA PRO A 130 -13.88 -14.60 -5.98
C PRO A 130 -13.49 -15.42 -7.20
N VAL A 131 -12.34 -16.11 -7.17
CA VAL A 131 -11.85 -16.91 -8.32
C VAL A 131 -11.53 -18.36 -8.01
N THR A 132 -11.58 -18.76 -6.74
CA THR A 132 -11.24 -20.13 -6.32
C THR A 132 -12.44 -20.97 -5.88
N GLY A 133 -13.66 -20.49 -6.15
CA GLY A 133 -14.89 -21.19 -5.76
C GLY A 133 -14.91 -21.44 -4.25
N THR A 134 -14.94 -22.71 -3.84
CA THR A 134 -14.92 -23.12 -2.43
C THR A 134 -13.52 -23.36 -1.87
N ALA A 135 -12.47 -23.35 -2.70
CA ALA A 135 -11.10 -23.50 -2.20
C ALA A 135 -10.67 -22.24 -1.44
N VAL A 136 -10.01 -22.46 -0.31
CA VAL A 136 -9.53 -21.42 0.63
C VAL A 136 -8.07 -21.68 1.02
N GLY A 137 -7.46 -20.76 1.76
CA GLY A 137 -6.10 -20.93 2.30
C GLY A 137 -5.09 -21.37 1.22
N TRP A 138 -4.37 -22.46 1.51
CA TRP A 138 -3.34 -22.99 0.61
C TRP A 138 -3.86 -23.85 -0.53
N ASP A 139 -5.11 -24.33 -0.46
CA ASP A 139 -5.79 -24.98 -1.59
C ASP A 139 -6.11 -23.94 -2.68
N ALA A 140 -6.42 -22.71 -2.28
CA ALA A 140 -6.65 -21.57 -3.18
C ALA A 140 -5.35 -20.87 -3.65
N TRP A 141 -4.26 -21.05 -2.90
CA TRP A 141 -3.01 -20.31 -3.08
C TRP A 141 -1.81 -21.17 -2.73
N SER A 142 -1.19 -21.77 -3.75
CA SER A 142 -0.11 -22.72 -3.54
C SER A 142 1.20 -22.06 -3.08
N SER A 143 2.09 -22.85 -2.49
CA SER A 143 3.45 -22.41 -2.11
C SER A 143 4.25 -21.86 -3.29
N ALA A 144 4.04 -22.39 -4.50
CA ALA A 144 4.67 -21.87 -5.71
C ALA A 144 4.17 -20.46 -6.05
N GLN A 145 2.87 -20.21 -5.91
CA GLN A 145 2.29 -18.88 -6.12
C GLN A 145 2.75 -17.88 -5.05
N ALA A 146 2.83 -18.30 -3.79
CA ALA A 146 3.39 -17.48 -2.71
C ALA A 146 4.85 -17.08 -2.99
N ALA A 147 5.68 -18.01 -3.49
CA ALA A 147 7.06 -17.72 -3.87
C ALA A 147 7.16 -16.69 -5.01
N VAL A 148 6.32 -16.82 -6.05
CA VAL A 148 6.25 -15.85 -7.15
C VAL A 148 5.81 -14.47 -6.64
N ALA A 149 4.82 -14.42 -5.75
CA ALA A 149 4.35 -13.16 -5.17
C ALA A 149 5.43 -12.45 -4.34
N LEU A 150 6.18 -13.21 -3.53
CA LEU A 150 7.30 -12.68 -2.76
C LEU A 150 8.40 -12.11 -3.66
N GLU A 151 8.76 -12.82 -4.74
CA GLU A 151 9.76 -12.34 -5.68
C GLU A 151 9.34 -11.01 -6.31
N ARG A 152 8.08 -10.92 -6.77
CA ARG A 152 7.54 -9.68 -7.33
C ARG A 152 7.49 -8.55 -6.31
N TYR A 153 7.10 -8.85 -5.07
CA TYR A 153 7.10 -7.85 -3.99
C TYR A 153 8.50 -7.29 -3.74
N ARG A 154 9.53 -8.15 -3.72
CA ARG A 154 10.92 -7.72 -3.58
C ARG A 154 11.36 -6.82 -4.73
N GLN A 155 11.04 -7.20 -5.97
CA GLN A 155 11.33 -6.39 -7.16
C GLN A 155 10.63 -5.03 -7.13
N HIS A 156 9.35 -4.99 -6.73
CA HIS A 156 8.61 -3.74 -6.54
C HIS A 156 9.32 -2.84 -5.53
N LYS A 157 9.63 -3.37 -4.34
CA LYS A 157 10.27 -2.62 -3.25
C LYS A 157 11.62 -2.04 -3.68
N GLN A 158 12.43 -2.82 -4.40
CA GLN A 158 13.70 -2.34 -4.97
C GLN A 158 13.47 -1.15 -5.91
N ARG A 159 12.54 -1.26 -6.87
CA ARG A 159 12.24 -0.16 -7.81
C ARG A 159 11.75 1.10 -7.10
N SER A 160 10.86 0.94 -6.13
CA SER A 160 10.30 2.06 -5.35
C SER A 160 11.38 2.78 -4.53
N THR A 161 12.34 2.04 -3.96
CA THR A 161 13.47 2.65 -3.24
C THR A 161 14.44 3.41 -4.16
N SER A 162 14.70 2.90 -5.37
CA SER A 162 15.54 3.60 -6.36
C SER A 162 14.89 4.91 -6.82
N LYS A 163 13.57 4.88 -7.08
CA LYS A 163 12.80 6.05 -7.49
C LYS A 163 12.76 7.14 -6.42
N GLY A 164 12.78 6.78 -5.13
CA GLY A 164 12.90 7.73 -4.02
C GLY A 164 14.24 8.48 -4.01
N ARG A 165 15.35 7.76 -4.24
CA ARG A 165 16.70 8.36 -4.31
C ARG A 165 16.89 9.31 -5.50
N ASP A 166 16.31 8.97 -6.65
CA ASP A 166 16.38 9.82 -7.84
C ASP A 166 15.54 11.10 -7.68
N ASN A 167 14.41 11.04 -6.96
CA ASN A 167 13.56 12.20 -6.72
C ASN A 167 14.16 13.15 -5.65
N ASP A 168 14.85 12.61 -4.65
CA ASP A 168 15.54 13.39 -3.61
C ASP A 168 16.76 14.16 -4.14
N THR A 169 17.43 13.63 -5.18
CA THR A 169 18.58 14.27 -5.83
C THR A 169 18.17 15.35 -6.85
N ALA A 170 17.02 15.18 -7.51
CA ALA A 170 16.46 16.18 -8.44
C ALA A 170 15.89 17.43 -7.74
N GLY A 171 15.59 17.35 -6.43
CA GLY A 171 15.06 18.46 -5.63
C GLY A 171 16.10 19.47 -5.10
N ARG A 172 17.40 19.26 -5.37
CA ARG A 172 18.49 20.08 -4.80
C ARG A 172 19.31 20.79 -5.88
N THR A 173 18.66 21.62 -6.69
CA THR A 173 19.36 22.68 -7.44
C THR A 173 19.40 23.93 -6.57
N PRO A 174 20.55 24.31 -5.97
CA PRO A 174 20.65 25.58 -5.27
C PRO A 174 20.53 26.73 -6.29
N PRO A 175 19.73 27.78 -6.02
CA PRO A 175 19.69 28.94 -6.89
C PRO A 175 21.06 29.62 -6.88
N ALA A 176 21.65 29.74 -8.06
CA ALA A 176 22.87 30.48 -8.28
C ALA A 176 22.63 31.99 -8.04
N GLY A 177 23.41 32.53 -7.09
CA GLY A 177 23.87 33.92 -7.07
C GLY A 177 22.84 35.02 -6.85
N LYS A 178 22.96 35.71 -5.71
CA LYS A 178 23.31 37.14 -5.70
C LYS A 178 23.96 37.53 -4.38
N GLU A 179 25.04 38.27 -4.54
CA GLU A 179 26.02 38.63 -3.53
C GLU A 179 25.47 39.47 -2.38
N ARG A 180 26.20 39.32 -1.29
CA ARG A 180 26.11 39.99 0.00
C ARG A 180 26.70 41.39 -0.13
N THR A 181 26.01 42.40 0.40
CA THR A 181 26.65 43.62 0.89
C THR A 181 26.07 44.00 2.25
N ASP A 182 26.99 44.38 3.12
CA ASP A 182 26.87 44.53 4.56
C ASP A 182 26.18 45.84 4.99
N GLN A 183 25.57 45.85 6.18
CA GLN A 183 25.94 46.77 7.30
C GLN A 183 24.97 46.63 8.50
N ALA A 184 25.48 47.02 9.68
CA ALA A 184 25.02 46.62 11.01
C ALA A 184 24.31 47.73 11.82
N GLY A 185 23.28 47.31 12.60
CA GLY A 185 22.83 47.81 13.92
C GLY A 185 22.07 49.15 14.02
N PRO A 186 21.43 49.51 15.18
CA PRO A 186 21.08 48.71 16.37
C PRO A 186 19.59 48.85 16.84
N ALA A 187 19.28 48.25 17.99
CA ALA A 187 17.98 47.97 18.60
C ALA A 187 17.09 49.16 19.06
N ALA A 188 15.77 48.93 19.16
CA ALA A 188 14.87 49.54 20.17
C ALA A 188 13.53 48.78 20.27
N ALA A 189 13.01 48.68 21.50
CA ALA A 189 11.73 48.09 21.90
C ALA A 189 10.52 49.01 21.62
N VAL A 190 9.30 48.47 21.55
CA VAL A 190 8.11 48.82 22.37
C VAL A 190 6.88 47.95 21.98
N ALA A 191 5.94 47.86 22.93
CA ALA A 191 4.78 46.98 22.98
C ALA A 191 3.55 47.41 22.16
N SER A 192 2.67 46.42 21.94
CA SER A 192 1.22 46.38 22.27
C SER A 192 0.24 46.00 21.15
N ASP A 193 -0.75 45.23 21.60
CA ASP A 193 -2.11 45.03 21.07
C ASP A 193 -2.39 44.16 19.84
N GLY A 194 -3.45 43.35 19.98
CA GLY A 194 -4.41 43.16 18.89
C GLY A 194 -4.57 41.75 18.34
N MET A 195 -5.60 41.07 18.84
CA MET A 195 -6.21 39.87 18.28
C MET A 195 -6.60 40.03 16.79
N ALA A 196 -6.16 39.12 15.91
CA ALA A 196 -6.96 38.65 14.76
C ALA A 196 -6.32 37.40 14.12
N ALA A 197 -7.06 36.29 14.14
CA ALA A 197 -6.74 35.09 13.39
C ALA A 197 -6.80 35.37 11.87
N ALA A 198 -5.65 35.67 11.28
CA ALA A 198 -5.50 35.75 9.84
C ALA A 198 -5.46 34.33 9.25
N LYS A 199 -6.57 33.94 8.63
CA LYS A 199 -6.75 32.75 7.81
C LYS A 199 -5.59 32.65 6.80
N GLN A 200 -4.71 31.67 6.98
CA GLN A 200 -3.64 31.39 6.05
C GLN A 200 -4.23 31.09 4.66
N PRO A 201 -3.72 31.71 3.58
CA PRO A 201 -4.20 31.42 2.24
C PRO A 201 -3.88 29.96 1.89
N ALA A 202 -4.86 29.27 1.29
CA ALA A 202 -4.70 27.90 0.84
C ALA A 202 -3.49 27.80 -0.10
N LEU A 203 -2.54 26.91 0.26
CA LEU A 203 -1.41 26.55 -0.58
C LEU A 203 -1.90 26.10 -1.97
N PRO A 204 -1.19 26.45 -3.06
CA PRO A 204 -1.61 26.14 -4.42
C PRO A 204 -1.80 24.62 -4.59
N ILE A 205 -2.98 24.21 -5.04
CA ILE A 205 -3.37 22.80 -5.19
C ILE A 205 -2.47 22.17 -6.27
N ASP A 206 -1.75 21.10 -5.89
CA ASP A 206 -0.99 20.25 -6.80
C ASP A 206 -1.86 19.89 -8.03
N PRO A 207 -1.39 20.16 -9.26
CA PRO A 207 -2.12 19.83 -10.49
C PRO A 207 -2.62 18.39 -10.56
N LYS A 208 -1.89 17.42 -9.95
CA LYS A 208 -2.31 16.02 -9.85
C LYS A 208 -3.54 15.88 -8.95
N ARG A 209 -3.56 16.56 -7.80
CA ARG A 209 -4.72 16.60 -6.89
C ARG A 209 -5.94 17.26 -7.56
N ALA A 210 -5.75 18.40 -8.23
CA ALA A 210 -6.83 19.09 -8.92
C ALA A 210 -7.47 18.24 -10.03
N MET A 211 -6.66 17.49 -10.78
CA MET A 211 -7.14 16.54 -11.80
C MET A 211 -7.95 15.41 -11.17
N ILE A 212 -7.45 14.82 -10.07
CA ILE A 212 -8.15 13.75 -9.35
C ILE A 212 -9.49 14.26 -8.81
N GLU A 213 -9.54 15.44 -8.20
CA GLU A 213 -10.78 16.05 -7.70
C GLU A 213 -11.78 16.37 -8.82
N ALA A 214 -11.32 16.89 -9.96
CA ALA A 214 -12.19 17.12 -11.11
C ALA A 214 -12.77 15.82 -11.68
N ALA A 215 -11.95 14.76 -11.74
CA ALA A 215 -12.36 13.45 -12.19
C ALA A 215 -13.33 12.78 -11.19
N MET A 216 -13.08 12.89 -9.89
CA MET A 216 -13.99 12.43 -8.83
C MET A 216 -15.34 13.12 -8.91
N ARG A 217 -15.38 14.44 -9.14
CA ARG A 217 -16.63 15.20 -9.31
C ARG A 217 -17.44 14.70 -10.51
N ARG A 218 -16.78 14.46 -11.65
CA ARG A 218 -17.43 13.91 -12.86
C ARG A 218 -17.96 12.50 -12.64
N ALA A 219 -17.19 11.63 -11.98
CA ALA A 219 -17.62 10.28 -11.67
C ALA A 219 -18.84 10.26 -10.73
N ARG A 220 -18.85 11.10 -9.68
CA ARG A 220 -20.00 11.23 -8.77
C ARG A 220 -21.27 11.72 -9.49
N ALA A 221 -21.13 12.65 -10.43
CA ALA A 221 -22.26 13.17 -11.21
C ALA A 221 -22.87 12.16 -12.20
N LEU A 222 -22.13 11.10 -12.56
CA LEU A 222 -22.62 10.03 -13.46
C LEU A 222 -23.25 8.85 -12.70
N ARG A 223 -23.09 8.76 -11.38
CA ARG A 223 -23.63 7.68 -10.51
C ARG A 223 -24.87 8.08 -9.71
N GLY A 224 -25.20 9.37 -9.66
CA GLY A 224 -26.42 9.91 -9.01
C GLY A 224 -27.51 10.16 -10.03
#